data_AF-A0A7S0G8N9-F1
#
_entry.id   AF-A0A7S0G8N9-F1
#
_cell.length_a   1.000
_cell.length_b   1.000
_cell.length_c   1.000
_cell.angle_alpha   90.00
_cell.angle_beta   90.00
_cell.angle_gamma   90.00
#
_symmetry.space_group_name_H-M   'P 1'
#
loop_
_entity.id
_entity.type
_entity.pdbx_description
1 polymer ?
#
loop_
_entity_poly.entity_id
_entity_poly.type
_entity_poly.pdbx_seq_one_letter_code
_entity_poly.pdbx_strand_id
1 'polypeptide(L)'
;EVRQVFSFSPQVIERYSLRTTEHLLNMAEDRPPTWKVWMLASRPHTLTASISPVLVGYALSVTSMSQAPTVDVNVDVDIKTTFVPHSSILDITLQFAMFCMLIQLGTNLHNDYADFVKGADTVARVGQARATQKGWLTPNQTAQGATITLVAALAVGMPLAVVFDDVDRWMVFMVLSSVFNAVAYTGGPYPLGYIGLGRVSIGYS
;
A
#
# COMPACT_ATOMS: atom_id res chain seq x y z
N GLU A 1 -23.15 13.07 -44.94
CA GLU A 1 -21.81 12.70 -45.47
C GLU A 1 -20.83 12.48 -44.33
N VAL A 2 -20.53 11.22 -43.96
CA VAL A 2 -19.27 10.80 -43.28
C VAL A 2 -19.09 9.31 -43.60
N ARG A 3 -18.86 8.97 -44.87
CA ARG A 3 -18.73 7.56 -45.33
C ARG A 3 -17.51 7.31 -46.23
N GLN A 4 -16.45 8.11 -46.07
CA GLN A 4 -15.18 7.87 -46.73
C GLN A 4 -14.01 8.26 -45.84
N VAL A 5 -13.58 7.35 -44.99
CA VAL A 5 -12.24 7.37 -44.38
C VAL A 5 -11.78 5.91 -44.31
N PHE A 6 -11.07 5.48 -45.37
CA PHE A 6 -10.41 4.17 -45.58
C PHE A 6 -11.28 2.95 -45.95
N SER A 7 -11.40 2.65 -47.25
CA SER A 7 -11.81 1.33 -47.74
C SER A 7 -10.60 0.39 -47.76
N PHE A 8 -10.34 -0.31 -46.66
CA PHE A 8 -9.35 -1.39 -46.65
C PHE A 8 -9.87 -2.60 -47.42
N SER A 9 -9.00 -3.32 -48.13
CA SER A 9 -9.40 -4.55 -48.81
C SER A 9 -9.82 -5.62 -47.78
N PRO A 10 -10.70 -6.58 -48.14
CA PRO A 10 -11.14 -7.64 -47.22
C PRO A 10 -9.98 -8.39 -46.55
N GLN A 11 -8.88 -8.60 -47.28
CA GLN A 11 -7.66 -9.25 -46.80
C GLN A 11 -6.90 -8.42 -45.76
N VAL A 12 -6.98 -7.09 -45.84
CA VAL A 12 -6.40 -6.17 -44.85
C VAL A 12 -7.26 -6.17 -43.59
N ILE A 13 -8.59 -6.11 -43.73
CA ILE A 13 -9.52 -6.21 -42.59
C ILE A 13 -9.34 -7.55 -41.87
N GLU A 14 -9.18 -8.65 -42.61
CA GLU A 14 -8.93 -9.98 -42.06
C GLU A 14 -7.56 -10.06 -41.36
N ARG A 15 -6.48 -9.51 -41.92
CA ARG A 15 -5.17 -9.42 -41.23
C ARG A 15 -5.19 -8.54 -40.00
N TYR A 16 -5.92 -7.42 -40.01
CA TYR A 16 -6.05 -6.55 -38.84
C TYR A 16 -6.92 -7.20 -37.77
N SER A 17 -8.02 -7.85 -38.16
CA SER A 17 -8.86 -8.69 -37.30
C SER A 17 -8.04 -9.78 -36.64
N LEU A 18 -7.35 -10.61 -37.42
CA LEU A 18 -6.51 -11.71 -36.92
C LEU A 18 -5.35 -11.23 -36.04
N ARG A 19 -4.67 -10.12 -36.39
CA ARG A 19 -3.65 -9.52 -35.50
C ARG A 19 -4.24 -9.01 -34.19
N THR A 20 -5.46 -8.49 -34.21
CA THR A 20 -6.12 -7.99 -33.00
C THR A 20 -6.54 -9.16 -32.12
N THR A 21 -7.08 -10.23 -32.70
CA THR A 21 -7.46 -11.44 -31.95
C THR A 21 -6.24 -12.20 -31.44
N GLU A 22 -5.18 -12.38 -32.24
CA GLU A 22 -3.92 -12.98 -31.80
C GLU A 22 -3.23 -12.14 -30.72
N HIS A 23 -3.24 -10.80 -30.83
CA HIS A 23 -2.67 -9.94 -29.78
C HIS A 23 -3.48 -10.04 -28.49
N LEU A 24 -4.81 -10.08 -28.56
CA LEU A 24 -5.69 -10.27 -27.40
C LEU A 24 -5.58 -11.68 -26.80
N LEU A 25 -5.39 -12.72 -27.64
CA LEU A 25 -5.17 -14.11 -27.21
C LEU A 25 -3.77 -14.29 -26.59
N ASN A 26 -2.73 -13.71 -27.18
CA ASN A 26 -1.37 -13.72 -26.62
C ASN A 26 -1.30 -12.94 -25.29
N MET A 27 -2.08 -11.85 -25.14
CA MET A 27 -2.23 -11.16 -23.85
C MET A 27 -2.95 -12.00 -22.79
N ALA A 28 -3.80 -12.94 -23.19
CA ALA A 28 -4.45 -13.89 -22.30
C ALA A 28 -3.54 -15.08 -21.93
N GLU A 29 -2.64 -15.50 -22.83
CA GLU A 29 -1.69 -16.61 -22.61
C GLU A 29 -0.50 -16.25 -21.70
N ASP A 30 -0.07 -14.99 -21.63
CA ASP A 30 1.12 -14.57 -20.87
C ASP A 30 0.81 -14.09 -19.43
N ARG A 31 -0.34 -14.49 -18.87
CA ARG A 31 -0.76 -14.09 -17.51
C ARG A 31 0.02 -14.88 -16.46
N PRO A 32 0.74 -14.21 -15.54
CA PRO A 32 1.38 -14.89 -14.41
C PRO A 32 0.36 -15.58 -13.50
N PRO A 33 0.76 -16.60 -12.72
CA PRO A 33 -0.13 -17.20 -11.72
C PRO A 33 -0.62 -16.14 -10.71
N THR A 34 -1.84 -16.31 -10.20
CA THR A 34 -2.54 -15.30 -9.37
C THR A 34 -1.70 -14.77 -8.21
N TRP A 35 -0.98 -15.63 -7.49
CA TRP A 35 -0.12 -15.19 -6.37
C TRP A 35 0.99 -14.25 -6.83
N LYS A 36 1.55 -14.47 -8.03
CA LYS A 36 2.59 -13.63 -8.62
C LYS A 36 2.02 -12.30 -9.09
N VAL A 37 0.78 -12.28 -9.59
CA VAL A 37 0.07 -11.03 -9.90
C VAL A 37 -0.10 -10.18 -8.66
N TRP A 38 -0.58 -10.75 -7.55
CA TRP A 38 -0.72 -10.02 -6.28
C TRP A 38 0.63 -9.58 -5.71
N MET A 39 1.68 -10.41 -5.81
CA MET A 39 3.03 -10.03 -5.41
C MET A 39 3.57 -8.86 -6.25
N LEU A 40 3.35 -8.85 -7.56
CA LEU A 40 3.78 -7.75 -8.41
C LEU A 40 2.98 -6.47 -8.10
N ALA A 41 1.66 -6.59 -7.89
CA ALA A 41 0.79 -5.48 -7.53
C ALA A 41 1.16 -4.85 -6.17
N SER A 42 1.55 -5.69 -5.21
CA SER A 42 1.88 -5.28 -3.84
C SER A 42 3.27 -4.63 -3.71
N ARG A 43 4.13 -4.78 -4.74
CA ARG A 43 5.47 -4.17 -4.83
C ARG A 43 6.36 -4.45 -3.61
N PRO A 44 6.69 -5.72 -3.31
CA PRO A 44 7.41 -6.11 -2.09
C PRO A 44 8.77 -5.43 -1.91
N HIS A 45 9.46 -5.11 -3.00
CA HIS A 45 10.72 -4.35 -2.93
C HIS A 45 10.59 -2.96 -2.29
N THR A 46 9.37 -2.38 -2.22
CA THR A 46 9.11 -1.12 -1.49
C THR A 46 9.02 -1.31 0.03
N LEU A 47 8.88 -2.54 0.52
CA LEU A 47 8.75 -2.81 1.96
C LEU A 47 10.01 -2.44 2.75
N THR A 48 11.16 -2.40 2.11
CA THR A 48 12.40 -1.93 2.74
C THR A 48 12.26 -0.50 3.25
N ALA A 49 11.57 0.37 2.50
CA ALA A 49 11.29 1.75 2.92
C ALA A 49 10.42 1.81 4.19
N SER A 50 9.50 0.85 4.37
CA SER A 50 8.65 0.75 5.57
C SER A 50 9.35 0.12 6.78
N ILE A 51 10.32 -0.77 6.56
CA ILE A 51 10.98 -1.53 7.64
C ILE A 51 12.18 -0.78 8.22
N SER A 52 12.98 -0.12 7.37
CA SER A 52 14.23 0.54 7.80
C SER A 52 14.03 1.56 8.95
N PRO A 53 13.02 2.46 8.91
CA PRO A 53 12.80 3.40 10.02
C PRO A 53 12.40 2.70 11.32
N VAL A 54 11.65 1.60 11.24
CA VAL A 54 11.21 0.83 12.41
C VAL A 54 12.41 0.19 13.13
N LEU A 55 13.36 -0.36 12.37
CA LEU A 55 14.58 -0.94 12.95
C LEU A 55 15.45 0.12 13.64
N VAL A 56 15.52 1.33 13.08
CA VAL A 56 16.21 2.46 13.73
C VAL A 56 15.52 2.85 15.03
N GLY A 57 14.19 2.95 15.02
CA GLY A 57 13.39 3.23 16.22
C GLY A 57 13.62 2.20 17.33
N TYR A 58 13.64 0.92 16.98
CA TYR A 58 13.95 -0.17 17.93
C TYR A 58 15.35 -0.07 18.53
N ALA A 59 16.37 0.20 17.71
CA ALA A 59 17.74 0.35 18.20
C ALA A 59 17.87 1.54 19.18
N LEU A 60 17.18 2.64 18.89
CA LEU A 60 17.13 3.81 19.77
C LEU A 60 16.40 3.50 21.08
N SER A 61 15.25 2.81 21.04
CA SER A 61 14.50 2.48 22.25
C SER A 61 15.31 1.58 23.19
N VAL A 62 15.98 0.55 22.66
CA VAL A 62 16.83 -0.35 23.47
C VAL A 62 18.01 0.41 24.08
N THR A 63 18.62 1.32 23.33
CA THR A 63 19.73 2.15 23.84
C THR A 63 19.27 3.09 24.94
N SER A 64 18.11 3.75 24.76
CA SER A 64 17.53 4.64 25.76
C SER A 64 17.11 3.90 27.03
N MET A 65 16.54 2.70 26.91
CA MET A 65 16.22 1.84 28.07
C MET A 65 17.48 1.43 28.85
N SER A 66 18.58 1.14 28.13
CA SER A 66 19.86 0.77 28.74
C SER A 66 20.52 1.94 29.51
N GLN A 67 20.16 3.18 29.19
CA GLN A 67 20.68 4.39 29.83
C GLN A 67 19.74 4.97 30.90
N ALA A 68 18.53 4.42 31.05
CA ALA A 68 17.58 4.87 32.04
C ALA A 68 18.11 4.58 33.45
N PRO A 69 18.05 5.54 34.40
CA PRO A 69 18.40 5.28 35.79
C PRO A 69 17.57 4.11 36.31
N THR A 70 18.23 3.07 36.83
CA THR A 70 17.57 1.97 37.52
C THR A 70 17.01 2.51 38.84
N VAL A 71 15.81 3.09 38.79
CA VAL A 71 15.02 3.31 39.99
C VAL A 71 14.36 1.96 40.27
N ASP A 72 14.66 1.37 41.43
CA ASP A 72 13.97 0.18 41.94
C ASP A 72 12.51 0.53 42.22
N VAL A 73 11.69 0.58 41.18
CA VAL A 73 10.24 0.71 41.29
C VAL A 73 9.67 -0.69 41.13
N ASN A 74 9.25 -1.28 42.24
CA ASN A 74 8.32 -2.41 42.22
C ASN A 74 6.99 -1.89 41.65
N VAL A 75 6.84 -1.93 40.33
CA VAL A 75 5.58 -1.69 39.65
C VAL A 75 4.93 -3.06 39.45
N ASP A 76 3.87 -3.33 40.19
CA ASP A 76 2.92 -4.38 39.83
C ASP A 76 2.27 -3.96 38.50
N VAL A 77 2.77 -4.51 37.39
CA VAL A 77 2.20 -4.27 36.06
C VAL A 77 0.89 -5.07 35.98
N ASP A 78 -0.23 -4.40 36.25
CA ASP A 78 -1.56 -4.93 35.96
C ASP A 78 -1.77 -4.83 34.44
N ILE A 79 -1.46 -5.91 33.71
CA ILE A 79 -1.62 -6.01 32.25
C ILE A 79 -3.13 -6.03 31.94
N LYS A 80 -3.78 -4.86 31.96
CA LYS A 80 -5.17 -4.72 31.54
C LYS A 80 -5.27 -4.65 30.03
N THR A 81 -5.47 -5.84 29.45
CA THR A 81 -6.30 -6.08 28.26
C THR A 81 -6.04 -5.22 27.03
N THR A 82 -4.88 -5.42 26.41
CA THR A 82 -4.72 -5.28 24.96
C THR A 82 -4.97 -6.64 24.29
N PHE A 83 -5.67 -6.66 23.15
CA PHE A 83 -5.98 -7.89 22.39
C PHE A 83 -4.72 -8.65 21.91
N VAL A 84 -3.56 -7.99 21.96
CA VAL A 84 -2.23 -8.55 21.72
C VAL A 84 -1.41 -8.33 23.00
N PRO A 85 -1.05 -9.39 23.75
CA PRO A 85 -0.18 -9.22 24.91
C PRO A 85 1.24 -8.84 24.46
N HIS A 86 1.77 -7.75 25.00
CA HIS A 86 3.17 -7.34 24.78
C HIS A 86 4.00 -7.72 25.99
N SER A 87 4.97 -8.60 25.80
CA SER A 87 5.90 -9.03 26.85
C SER A 87 7.25 -8.30 26.77
N SER A 88 7.52 -7.65 25.65
CA SER A 88 8.78 -6.97 25.38
C SER A 88 8.64 -5.83 24.37
N ILE A 89 9.65 -4.95 24.32
CA ILE A 89 9.77 -3.91 23.30
C ILE A 89 9.87 -4.49 21.87
N LEU A 90 10.36 -5.73 21.74
CA LEU A 90 10.42 -6.44 20.46
C LEU A 90 9.00 -6.75 19.95
N ASP A 91 8.07 -7.16 20.80
CA ASP A 91 6.69 -7.47 20.39
C ASP A 91 5.98 -6.23 19.83
N ILE A 92 6.15 -5.09 20.51
CA ILE A 92 5.61 -3.79 20.08
C ILE A 92 6.21 -3.40 18.73
N THR A 93 7.52 -3.59 18.56
CA THR A 93 8.25 -3.29 17.32
C THR A 93 7.77 -4.15 16.16
N LEU A 94 7.57 -5.45 16.38
CA LEU A 94 7.09 -6.36 15.34
C LEU A 94 5.66 -6.01 14.90
N GLN A 95 4.78 -5.66 15.85
CA GLN A 95 3.44 -5.19 15.51
C GLN A 95 3.47 -3.85 14.75
N PHE A 96 4.33 -2.91 15.15
CA PHE A 96 4.50 -1.65 14.43
C PHE A 96 5.06 -1.87 13.02
N ALA A 97 6.05 -2.76 12.86
CA ALA A 97 6.57 -3.15 11.55
C ALA A 97 5.46 -3.74 10.66
N MET A 98 4.62 -4.62 11.21
CA MET A 98 3.48 -5.19 10.50
C MET A 98 2.49 -4.11 10.05
N PHE A 99 2.17 -3.14 10.93
CA PHE A 99 1.36 -1.98 10.58
C PHE A 99 1.98 -1.19 9.40
N CYS A 100 3.27 -0.81 9.48
CA CYS A 100 3.96 -0.07 8.43
C CYS A 100 3.97 -0.82 7.08
N MET A 101 4.20 -2.13 7.12
CA MET A 101 4.15 -2.98 5.92
C MET A 101 2.74 -3.02 5.31
N LEU A 102 1.70 -3.19 6.13
CA LEU A 102 0.31 -3.19 5.64
C LEU A 102 -0.07 -1.85 5.02
N ILE A 103 0.33 -0.73 5.62
CA ILE A 103 0.15 0.61 5.01
C ILE A 103 0.84 0.69 3.64
N GLN A 104 2.10 0.24 3.55
CA GLN A 104 2.86 0.27 2.29
C GLN A 104 2.18 -0.59 1.20
N LEU A 105 1.73 -1.79 1.57
CA LEU A 105 1.01 -2.69 0.67
C LEU A 105 -0.33 -2.11 0.21
N GLY A 106 -1.13 -1.60 1.16
CA GLY A 106 -2.42 -0.97 0.88
C GLY A 106 -2.28 0.25 -0.03
N THR A 107 -1.28 1.10 0.22
CA THR A 107 -0.94 2.25 -0.61
C THR A 107 -0.53 1.83 -2.03
N ASN A 108 0.26 0.76 -2.17
CA ASN A 108 0.66 0.27 -3.49
C ASN A 108 -0.51 -0.22 -4.34
N LEU A 109 -1.45 -0.94 -3.73
CA LEU A 109 -2.68 -1.40 -4.37
C LEU A 109 -3.63 -0.24 -4.67
N HIS A 110 -3.83 0.67 -3.70
CA HIS A 110 -4.69 1.84 -3.90
C HIS A 110 -4.17 2.72 -5.05
N ASN A 111 -2.87 2.97 -5.12
CA ASN A 111 -2.27 3.72 -6.22
C ASN A 111 -2.48 3.03 -7.58
N ASP A 112 -2.42 1.69 -7.65
CA ASP A 112 -2.68 0.96 -8.90
C ASP A 112 -4.13 1.13 -9.36
N TYR A 113 -5.08 1.04 -8.42
CA TYR A 113 -6.48 1.33 -8.68
C TYR A 113 -6.72 2.79 -9.08
N ALA A 114 -6.23 3.77 -8.31
CA ALA A 114 -6.48 5.19 -8.51
C ALA A 114 -5.87 5.69 -9.82
N ASP A 115 -4.63 5.28 -10.13
CA ASP A 115 -3.95 5.63 -11.39
C ASP A 115 -4.73 5.06 -12.60
N PHE A 116 -5.27 3.84 -12.49
CA PHE A 116 -6.10 3.22 -13.53
C PHE A 116 -7.40 4.01 -13.77
N VAL A 117 -8.16 4.30 -12.71
CA VAL A 117 -9.46 4.99 -12.83
C VAL A 117 -9.29 6.40 -13.42
N LYS A 118 -8.18 7.07 -13.13
CA LYS A 118 -7.87 8.41 -13.63
C LYS A 118 -7.27 8.42 -15.03
N GLY A 119 -6.90 7.27 -15.58
CA GLY A 119 -6.17 7.18 -16.85
C GLY A 119 -4.80 7.85 -16.81
N ALA A 120 -4.19 7.96 -15.61
CA ALA A 120 -2.89 8.60 -15.44
C ALA A 120 -1.74 7.80 -16.09
N ASP A 121 -1.97 6.51 -16.32
CA ASP A 121 -0.99 5.60 -16.87
C ASP A 121 -1.23 5.28 -18.33
N THR A 122 -0.20 5.54 -19.14
CA THR A 122 -0.20 5.31 -20.58
C THR A 122 0.71 4.12 -20.93
N VAL A 123 0.57 3.59 -22.15
CA VAL A 123 1.48 2.56 -22.70
C VAL A 123 2.96 3.00 -22.73
N ALA A 124 3.23 4.29 -22.63
CA ALA A 124 4.57 4.87 -22.57
C ALA A 124 5.14 4.94 -21.13
N ARG A 125 4.41 4.46 -20.11
CA ARG A 125 4.90 4.47 -18.71
C ARG A 125 6.16 3.62 -18.60
N VAL A 126 7.26 4.26 -18.20
CA VAL A 126 8.49 3.60 -17.76
C VAL A 126 8.38 3.40 -16.24
N GLY A 127 8.03 2.19 -15.81
CA GLY A 127 7.83 1.89 -14.40
C GLY A 127 7.41 0.43 -14.18
N GLN A 128 7.20 0.06 -12.93
CA GLN A 128 6.77 -1.31 -12.61
C GLN A 128 5.39 -1.61 -13.19
N ALA A 129 5.21 -2.87 -13.60
CA ALA A 129 3.94 -3.34 -14.13
C ALA A 129 2.81 -3.10 -13.12
N ARG A 130 1.78 -2.38 -13.56
CA ARG A 130 0.53 -2.18 -12.84
C ARG A 130 -0.42 -3.31 -13.20
N ALA A 131 -0.80 -4.11 -12.20
CA ALA A 131 -1.59 -5.32 -12.44
C ALA A 131 -2.97 -4.98 -13.01
N THR A 132 -3.53 -3.82 -12.64
CA THR A 132 -4.84 -3.38 -13.13
C THR A 132 -4.79 -2.98 -14.61
N GLN A 133 -3.76 -2.24 -15.03
CA GLN A 133 -3.59 -1.85 -16.44
C GLN A 133 -3.27 -2.99 -17.38
N LYS A 134 -2.52 -3.98 -16.88
CA LYS A 134 -2.24 -5.21 -17.63
C LYS A 134 -3.48 -6.09 -17.77
N GLY A 135 -4.60 -5.73 -17.14
CA GLY A 135 -5.81 -6.56 -17.09
C GLY A 135 -5.66 -7.81 -16.23
N TRP A 136 -4.56 -7.93 -15.45
CA TRP A 136 -4.32 -9.09 -14.59
C TRP A 136 -5.19 -9.06 -13.33
N LEU A 137 -5.59 -7.87 -12.87
CA LEU A 137 -6.60 -7.64 -11.84
C LEU A 137 -7.65 -6.67 -12.36
N THR A 138 -8.91 -6.90 -12.01
CA THR A 138 -9.96 -5.91 -12.25
C THR A 138 -9.83 -4.74 -11.27
N PRO A 139 -10.31 -3.53 -11.62
CA PRO A 139 -10.30 -2.38 -10.71
C PRO A 139 -10.99 -2.68 -9.37
N ASN A 140 -12.09 -3.44 -9.40
CA ASN A 140 -12.80 -3.86 -8.20
C ASN A 140 -11.96 -4.79 -7.32
N GLN A 141 -11.24 -5.75 -7.91
CA GLN A 141 -10.33 -6.63 -7.15
C GLN A 141 -9.20 -5.81 -6.51
N THR A 142 -8.57 -4.92 -7.26
CA THR A 142 -7.49 -4.08 -6.74
C THR A 142 -7.99 -3.16 -5.61
N ALA A 143 -9.16 -2.54 -5.77
CA ALA A 143 -9.78 -1.71 -4.74
C ALA A 143 -10.15 -2.51 -3.48
N GLN A 144 -10.71 -3.71 -3.63
CA GLN A 144 -11.01 -4.60 -2.50
C GLN A 144 -9.73 -5.02 -1.78
N GLY A 145 -8.68 -5.39 -2.52
CA GLY A 145 -7.38 -5.73 -1.95
C GLY A 145 -6.78 -4.57 -1.15
N ALA A 146 -6.83 -3.35 -1.69
CA ALA A 146 -6.39 -2.15 -0.99
C ALA A 146 -7.20 -1.93 0.31
N THR A 147 -8.53 -1.97 0.23
CA THR A 147 -9.43 -1.77 1.38
C THR A 147 -9.19 -2.79 2.47
N ILE A 148 -9.13 -4.09 2.14
CA ILE A 148 -8.89 -5.16 3.12
C ILE A 148 -7.54 -4.95 3.82
N THR A 149 -6.50 -4.59 3.05
CA THR A 149 -5.16 -4.36 3.60
C THR A 149 -5.12 -3.15 4.53
N LEU A 150 -5.79 -2.05 4.17
CA LEU A 150 -5.84 -0.83 5.00
C LEU A 150 -6.69 -1.02 6.25
N VAL A 151 -7.79 -1.78 6.18
CA VAL A 151 -8.59 -2.16 7.35
C VAL A 151 -7.77 -3.06 8.28
N ALA A 152 -7.01 -4.02 7.74
CA ALA A 152 -6.09 -4.82 8.53
C ALA A 152 -5.00 -3.94 9.18
N ALA A 153 -4.48 -2.93 8.46
CA ALA A 153 -3.54 -1.98 9.03
C ALA A 153 -4.15 -1.22 10.22
N LEU A 154 -5.38 -0.73 10.11
CA LEU A 154 -6.08 -0.10 11.25
C LEU A 154 -6.23 -1.06 12.43
N ALA A 155 -6.64 -2.30 12.17
CA ALA A 155 -6.82 -3.31 13.21
C ALA A 155 -5.50 -3.66 13.94
N VAL A 156 -4.38 -3.67 13.21
CA VAL A 156 -3.05 -3.92 13.78
C VAL A 156 -2.47 -2.67 14.46
N GLY A 157 -2.70 -1.48 13.89
CA GLY A 157 -2.12 -0.22 14.35
C GLY A 157 -2.82 0.39 15.57
N MET A 158 -4.16 0.39 15.61
CA MET A 158 -4.92 1.04 16.70
C MET A 158 -4.59 0.48 18.11
N PRO A 159 -4.43 -0.85 18.30
CA PRO A 159 -4.04 -1.38 19.61
C PRO A 159 -2.70 -0.85 20.12
N LEU A 160 -1.78 -0.39 19.26
CA LEU A 160 -0.52 0.19 19.68
C LEU A 160 -0.70 1.51 20.45
N ALA A 161 -1.80 2.23 20.22
CA ALA A 161 -2.07 3.50 20.90
C ALA A 161 -2.50 3.36 22.37
N VAL A 162 -2.70 2.13 22.85
CA VAL A 162 -3.15 1.83 24.22
C VAL A 162 -2.23 0.82 24.92
N VAL A 163 -1.00 0.66 24.41
CA VAL A 163 0.00 -0.24 25.01
C VAL A 163 0.53 0.28 26.34
N PHE A 164 0.51 1.61 26.53
CA PHE A 164 0.89 2.28 27.77
C PHE A 164 -0.35 2.70 28.57
N ASP A 165 -0.17 3.06 29.85
CA ASP A 165 -1.26 3.36 30.79
C ASP A 165 -2.24 4.43 30.29
N ASP A 166 -1.77 5.35 29.45
CA ASP A 166 -2.56 6.39 28.79
C ASP A 166 -2.68 6.15 27.29
N VAL A 167 -3.79 6.63 26.70
CA VAL A 167 -3.95 6.65 25.24
C VAL A 167 -2.90 7.57 24.61
N ASP A 168 -2.00 6.98 23.84
CA ASP A 168 -1.02 7.72 23.05
C ASP A 168 -1.71 8.37 21.83
N ARG A 169 -2.04 9.65 21.99
CA ARG A 169 -2.68 10.46 20.94
C ARG A 169 -1.80 10.64 19.71
N TRP A 170 -0.48 10.58 19.86
CA TRP A 170 0.44 10.63 18.72
C TRP A 170 0.34 9.35 17.91
N MET A 171 0.24 8.20 18.58
CA MET A 171 0.05 6.93 17.89
C MET A 171 -1.31 6.86 17.18
N VAL A 172 -2.38 7.34 17.80
CA VAL A 172 -3.69 7.48 17.12
C VAL A 172 -3.56 8.36 15.87
N PHE A 173 -2.91 9.52 15.99
CA PHE A 173 -2.69 10.42 14.86
C PHE A 173 -1.89 9.74 13.74
N MET A 174 -0.79 9.05 14.06
CA MET A 174 0.03 8.32 13.09
C MET A 174 -0.81 7.28 12.35
N VAL A 175 -1.52 6.41 13.06
CA VAL A 175 -2.33 5.35 12.46
C VAL A 175 -3.39 5.90 11.51
N LEU A 176 -4.17 6.88 11.96
CA LEU A 176 -5.25 7.45 11.15
C LEU A 176 -4.71 8.26 9.96
N SER A 177 -3.65 9.04 10.18
CA SER A 177 -3.07 9.86 9.12
C SER A 177 -2.32 9.03 8.08
N SER A 178 -1.70 7.90 8.43
CA SER A 178 -1.12 6.96 7.46
C SER A 178 -2.19 6.38 6.53
N VAL A 179 -3.34 5.95 7.05
CA VAL A 179 -4.45 5.44 6.23
C VAL A 179 -5.05 6.55 5.36
N PHE A 180 -5.19 7.75 5.91
CA PHE A 180 -5.60 8.91 5.12
C PHE A 180 -4.64 9.16 3.95
N ASN A 181 -3.33 9.19 4.18
CA ASN A 181 -2.34 9.41 3.12
C ASN A 181 -2.35 8.27 2.09
N ALA A 182 -2.48 7.02 2.52
CA ALA A 182 -2.55 5.87 1.63
C ALA A 182 -3.65 6.01 0.55
N VAL A 183 -4.74 6.70 0.88
CA VAL A 183 -5.87 6.96 -0.03
C VAL A 183 -5.76 8.33 -0.68
N ALA A 184 -5.57 9.40 0.09
CA ALA A 184 -5.63 10.78 -0.38
C ALA A 184 -4.43 11.18 -1.24
N TYR A 185 -3.30 10.46 -1.17
CA TYR A 185 -2.10 10.82 -1.92
C TYR A 185 -2.33 10.79 -3.44
N THR A 186 -2.99 9.75 -3.95
CA THR A 186 -3.35 9.59 -5.38
C THR A 186 -4.85 9.56 -5.62
N GLY A 187 -5.65 9.18 -4.63
CA GLY A 187 -7.11 9.02 -4.72
C GLY A 187 -7.90 10.29 -4.38
N GLY A 188 -9.23 10.19 -4.52
CA GLY A 188 -10.16 11.28 -4.19
C GLY A 188 -10.20 12.44 -5.20
N PRO A 189 -11.05 13.45 -4.93
CA PRO A 189 -11.25 14.62 -5.80
C PRO A 189 -10.05 15.59 -5.80
N TYR A 190 -9.26 15.61 -4.72
CA TYR A 190 -8.11 16.48 -4.55
C TYR A 190 -6.87 15.69 -4.10
N PRO A 191 -6.21 14.97 -5.03
CA PRO A 191 -5.09 14.10 -4.69
C PRO A 191 -3.89 14.93 -4.22
N LEU A 192 -3.37 14.62 -3.03
CA LEU A 192 -2.32 15.43 -2.40
C LEU A 192 -1.07 15.53 -3.29
N GLY A 193 -0.70 14.43 -3.97
CA GLY A 193 0.43 14.39 -4.89
C GLY A 193 0.28 15.30 -6.12
N TYR A 194 -0.96 15.66 -6.49
CA TYR A 194 -1.27 16.40 -7.71
C TYR A 194 -1.60 17.88 -7.44
N ILE A 195 -1.87 18.25 -6.19
CA ILE A 195 -2.19 19.63 -5.78
C ILE A 195 -1.03 20.33 -5.05
N GLY A 196 0.18 19.77 -5.13
CA GLY A 196 1.38 20.35 -4.51
C GLY A 196 1.57 20.03 -3.02
N LEU A 197 0.66 19.27 -2.40
CA LEU A 197 0.75 18.85 -1.00
C LEU A 197 1.51 17.53 -0.78
N GLY A 198 1.95 16.87 -1.86
CA GLY A 198 2.62 15.57 -1.79
C GLY A 198 3.88 15.55 -0.93
N ARG A 199 4.68 16.63 -0.94
CA ARG A 199 5.88 16.75 -0.10
C ARG A 199 5.57 16.81 1.39
N VAL A 200 4.47 17.47 1.76
CA VAL A 200 4.03 17.53 3.16
C VAL A 200 3.55 16.15 3.57
N SER A 201 2.64 15.57 2.78
CA SER A 201 2.11 14.22 2.97
C SER A 201 3.22 13.18 3.22
N ILE A 202 4.15 13.01 2.29
CA ILE A 202 5.28 12.07 2.42
C ILE A 202 6.24 12.44 3.55
N GLY A 203 6.37 13.73 3.87
CA GLY A 203 7.36 14.19 4.83
C GLY A 203 7.07 13.77 6.27
N TYR A 204 5.80 13.59 6.64
CA TYR A 204 5.41 13.22 8.00
C TYR A 204 4.85 11.80 8.14
N SER A 205 4.39 11.18 7.04
CA SER A 205 3.74 9.85 7.03
C SER A 205 4.70 8.75 6.63
#